data_AF-A6VCN3-F1
#
_entry.id   AF-A6VCN3-F1
#
_cell.length_a   1.000
_cell.length_b   1.000
_cell.length_c   1.000
_cell.angle_alpha   90.00
_cell.angle_beta   90.00
_cell.angle_gamma   90.00
#
_symmetry.space_group_name_H-M   'P 1'
#
loop_
_entity.id
_entity.type
_entity.pdbx_description
1 polymer ?
#
loop_
_entity_poly.entity_id
_entity_poly.type
_entity_poly.pdbx_seq_one_letter_code
_entity_poly.pdbx_strand_id
1 'polypeptide(L)'
;MPAAPLASVPLAPPAAPAAPCLLHRVRFSPGTDSGGLPLLARLYDPQPALALLAQRSELAENDELPATAGDDELLVVFASAGLQTGHAWRQRLEAWMAAAEGDRQPTLEAPSFGERVLWRPGRALIIGNPERCRELLDGLVAFAWYESRLRRLEDETAAAWEPAQADIELTQLPRAGHLSRQAHVNEQVRRTTLWRMGYTRLESHLEKAPAHLDGAVRRLYNELALQAEVHDRLATLDDRIEVLQDLYELATDRLGEYRYFRGELRVEWLIVALLLLEAALSLWEFLD
;
A
#
# COMPACT_ATOMS: atom_id res chain seq x y z
N MET A 1 25.31 19.35 0.73
CA MET A 1 24.98 20.37 1.75
C MET A 1 24.11 19.71 2.80
N PRO A 2 24.51 19.66 4.08
CA PRO A 2 23.71 18.98 5.10
C PRO A 2 22.59 19.91 5.56
N ALA A 3 21.35 19.40 5.51
CA ALA A 3 20.16 20.10 5.98
C ALA A 3 20.20 20.21 7.51
N ALA A 4 19.88 21.41 8.02
CA ALA A 4 19.84 21.72 9.44
C ALA A 4 18.75 20.91 10.19
N PRO A 5 18.95 20.57 11.47
CA PRO A 5 17.93 19.91 12.28
C PRO A 5 16.76 20.87 12.53
N LEU A 6 15.54 20.39 12.28
CA LEU A 6 14.30 21.13 12.53
C LEU A 6 14.08 21.26 14.04
N ALA A 7 14.05 22.51 14.51
CA ALA A 7 13.73 22.86 15.88
C ALA A 7 12.28 22.46 16.21
N SER A 8 12.11 21.68 17.27
CA SER A 8 10.84 21.39 17.91
C SER A 8 10.25 22.70 18.48
N VAL A 9 9.07 23.08 18.02
CA VAL A 9 8.29 24.18 18.61
C VAL A 9 7.76 23.69 19.97
N PRO A 10 8.05 24.37 21.09
CA PRO A 10 7.53 23.98 22.40
C PRO A 10 6.08 24.43 22.53
N LEU A 11 5.15 23.47 22.59
CA LEU A 11 3.79 23.73 23.07
C LEU A 11 3.81 23.66 24.61
N ALA A 12 3.21 24.65 25.27
CA ALA A 12 3.11 24.79 26.72
C ALA A 12 2.61 23.50 27.43
N PRO A 13 3.00 23.26 28.71
CA PRO A 13 2.62 22.05 29.43
C PRO A 13 1.10 22.00 29.67
N PRO A 14 0.45 20.82 29.63
CA PRO A 14 -0.98 20.73 29.90
C PRO A 14 -1.25 20.82 31.41
N ALA A 15 -1.95 21.88 31.82
CA ALA A 15 -2.57 22.01 33.13
C ALA A 15 -4.07 21.66 33.02
N ALA A 16 -4.39 20.37 32.93
CA ALA A 16 -5.74 19.82 33.15
C ALA A 16 -5.60 18.33 33.51
N PRO A 17 -6.44 17.77 34.41
CA PRO A 17 -6.45 16.33 34.65
C PRO A 17 -6.72 15.63 33.31
N ALA A 18 -5.84 14.70 32.92
CA ALA A 18 -5.98 13.96 31.68
C ALA A 18 -7.34 13.24 31.68
N ALA A 19 -8.15 13.46 30.64
CA ALA A 19 -9.39 12.73 30.45
C ALA A 19 -9.09 11.22 30.45
N PRO A 20 -9.94 10.40 31.09
CA PRO A 20 -9.67 8.98 31.27
C PRO A 20 -9.56 8.24 29.93
N CYS A 21 -10.24 8.74 28.89
CA CYS A 21 -10.21 8.18 27.55
C CYS A 21 -10.24 9.28 26.47
N LEU A 22 -9.42 9.14 25.44
CA LEU A 22 -9.30 10.08 24.32
C LEU A 22 -9.44 9.34 22.99
N LEU A 23 -10.19 9.92 22.06
CA LEU A 23 -10.24 9.52 20.65
C LEU A 23 -9.34 10.43 19.82
N HIS A 24 -8.45 9.81 19.05
CA HIS A 24 -7.66 10.44 18.01
C HIS A 24 -8.10 9.91 16.66
N ARG A 25 -8.57 10.80 15.78
CA ARG A 25 -8.81 10.47 14.37
C ARG A 25 -7.67 11.00 13.53
N VAL A 26 -6.91 10.10 12.95
CA VAL A 26 -5.80 10.42 12.05
C VAL A 26 -6.29 10.22 10.62
N ARG A 27 -6.05 11.21 9.76
CA ARG A 27 -6.31 11.13 8.33
C ARG A 27 -5.00 11.13 7.57
N PHE A 28 -4.88 10.23 6.60
CA PHE A 28 -3.79 10.20 5.65
C PHE A 28 -4.21 10.94 4.38
N SER A 29 -3.50 12.02 4.04
CA SER A 29 -3.82 12.83 2.86
C SER A 29 -2.67 12.80 1.87
N PRO A 30 -2.92 12.53 0.57
CA PRO A 30 -1.93 12.76 -0.46
C PRO A 30 -1.69 14.27 -0.59
N GLY A 31 -0.44 14.71 -0.56
CA GLY A 31 -0.08 16.12 -0.75
C GLY A 31 0.93 16.68 0.24
N THR A 32 1.14 17.99 0.17
CA THR A 32 2.13 18.74 0.97
C THR A 32 1.50 19.78 1.90
N ASP A 33 0.21 20.07 1.74
CA ASP A 33 -0.53 21.01 2.58
C ASP A 33 -1.32 20.26 3.65
N SER A 34 -1.18 20.70 4.90
CA SER A 34 -1.92 20.13 6.03
C SER A 34 -3.34 20.69 6.15
N GLY A 35 -3.71 21.70 5.35
CA GLY A 35 -5.03 22.31 5.40
C GLY A 35 -5.37 22.92 6.77
N GLY A 36 -4.34 23.32 7.52
CA GLY A 36 -4.47 23.84 8.88
C GLY A 36 -4.62 22.77 9.98
N LEU A 37 -4.65 21.48 9.64
CA LEU A 37 -4.68 20.41 10.64
C LEU A 37 -3.30 20.18 11.27
N PRO A 38 -3.24 19.75 12.55
CA PRO A 38 -1.98 19.38 13.19
C PRO A 38 -1.32 18.20 12.47
N LEU A 39 -0.06 18.37 12.09
CA LEU A 39 0.76 17.34 11.45
C LEU A 39 1.32 16.38 12.51
N LEU A 40 1.09 15.08 12.31
CA LEU A 40 1.69 14.01 13.13
C LEU A 40 2.97 13.48 12.47
N ALA A 41 2.89 13.07 11.20
CA ALA A 41 4.02 12.51 10.48
C ALA A 41 4.02 12.89 8.99
N ARG A 42 5.22 12.96 8.42
CA ARG A 42 5.42 13.02 6.96
C ARG A 42 5.89 11.66 6.49
N LEU A 43 5.15 11.09 5.55
CA LEU A 43 5.37 9.76 5.00
C LEU A 43 5.79 9.95 3.54
N TYR A 44 6.97 9.50 3.18
CA TYR A 44 7.54 9.77 1.84
C TYR A 44 7.25 8.65 0.85
N ASP A 45 7.22 7.42 1.36
CA ASP A 45 7.04 6.20 0.58
C ASP A 45 5.71 5.51 0.93
N PRO A 46 5.20 4.64 0.04
CA PRO A 46 5.58 4.52 -1.37
C PRO A 46 5.15 5.73 -2.21
N GLN A 47 4.22 6.52 -1.67
CA GLN A 47 3.74 7.80 -2.21
C GLN A 47 3.73 8.83 -1.08
N PRO A 48 4.10 10.10 -1.35
CA PRO A 48 4.09 11.15 -0.33
C PRO A 48 2.70 11.36 0.27
N ALA A 49 2.63 11.27 1.60
CA ALA A 49 1.41 11.50 2.36
C ALA A 49 1.71 12.22 3.69
N LEU A 50 0.70 12.95 4.17
CA LEU A 50 0.71 13.55 5.50
C LEU A 50 -0.24 12.77 6.39
N ALA A 51 0.22 12.41 7.58
CA ALA A 51 -0.64 11.96 8.66
C ALA A 51 -1.07 13.17 9.50
N LEU A 52 -2.36 13.48 9.47
CA LEU A 52 -2.95 14.68 10.06
C LEU A 52 -3.90 14.28 11.20
N LEU A 53 -3.82 14.97 12.34
CA LEU A 53 -4.78 14.79 13.42
C LEU A 53 -6.08 15.55 13.09
N ALA A 54 -7.02 14.85 12.47
CA ALA A 54 -8.29 15.42 12.02
C ALA A 54 -9.23 15.74 13.18
N GLN A 55 -9.21 14.93 14.23
CA GLN A 55 -10.05 15.14 15.42
C GLN A 55 -9.35 14.60 16.67
N ARG A 56 -9.49 15.34 17.77
CA ARG A 56 -9.18 14.89 19.13
C ARG A 56 -10.38 15.20 20.02
N SER A 57 -10.97 14.19 20.63
CA SER A 57 -12.11 14.35 21.53
C SER A 57 -11.99 13.43 22.74
N GLU A 58 -12.60 13.85 23.85
CA GLU A 58 -12.76 12.99 25.01
C GLU A 58 -13.86 11.97 24.75
N LEU A 59 -13.70 10.75 25.28
CA LEU A 59 -14.68 9.68 25.21
C LEU A 59 -15.18 9.38 26.62
N ALA A 60 -16.49 9.53 26.83
CA ALA A 60 -17.15 9.09 28.06
C ALA A 60 -17.53 7.60 27.95
N GLU A 61 -17.71 6.92 29.09
CA GLU A 61 -18.02 5.48 29.13
C GLU A 61 -19.33 5.09 28.41
N ASN A 62 -20.25 6.05 28.29
CA ASN A 62 -21.55 5.87 27.64
C ASN A 62 -21.56 6.26 26.17
N ASP A 63 -20.48 6.85 25.65
CA ASP A 63 -20.42 7.27 24.25
C ASP A 63 -20.44 6.06 23.32
N GLU A 64 -20.95 6.25 22.11
CA GLU A 64 -20.83 5.26 21.05
C GLU A 64 -19.39 5.22 20.52
N LEU A 65 -18.82 4.02 20.44
CA LEU A 65 -17.49 3.84 19.86
C LEU A 65 -17.58 3.93 18.34
N PRO A 66 -16.62 4.61 17.69
CA PRO A 66 -16.67 4.82 16.25
C PRO A 66 -16.56 3.49 15.51
N ALA A 67 -17.26 3.39 14.38
CA ALA A 67 -17.08 2.30 13.43
C ALA A 67 -15.64 2.29 12.88
N THR A 68 -15.16 1.13 12.41
CA THR A 68 -13.83 1.00 11.81
C THR A 68 -13.63 2.02 10.69
N ALA A 69 -12.48 2.70 10.69
CA ALA A 69 -12.14 3.64 9.63
C ALA A 69 -11.80 2.93 8.32
N GLY A 70 -11.96 3.66 7.20
CA GLY A 70 -11.47 3.22 5.89
C GLY A 70 -9.95 3.32 5.77
N ASP A 71 -9.40 2.91 4.62
CA ASP A 71 -7.94 2.75 4.42
C ASP A 71 -7.10 4.03 4.56
N ASP A 72 -7.70 5.21 4.42
CA ASP A 72 -7.02 6.50 4.54
C ASP A 72 -7.27 7.18 5.90
N GLU A 73 -7.80 6.45 6.88
CA GLU A 73 -7.99 6.94 8.25
C GLU A 73 -7.57 5.89 9.29
N LEU A 74 -7.12 6.35 10.45
CA LEU A 74 -6.81 5.53 11.62
C LEU A 74 -7.49 6.12 12.85
N LEU A 75 -8.28 5.29 13.53
CA LEU A 75 -8.91 5.64 14.81
C LEU A 75 -8.08 5.09 15.95
N VAL A 76 -7.55 5.95 16.80
CA VAL A 76 -6.78 5.53 17.98
C VAL A 76 -7.53 5.96 19.23
N VAL A 77 -7.97 4.99 20.02
CA VAL A 77 -8.50 5.24 21.35
C VAL A 77 -7.36 5.08 22.35
N PHE A 78 -7.13 6.10 23.18
CA PHE A 78 -6.25 6.02 24.33
C PHE A 78 -7.10 5.88 25.59
N ALA A 79 -6.75 4.93 26.45
CA ALA A 79 -7.36 4.73 27.75
C ALA A 79 -6.29 4.73 28.85
N SER A 80 -6.50 5.54 29.89
CA SER A 80 -5.55 5.65 30.99
C SER A 80 -5.50 4.32 31.78
N ALA A 81 -4.29 3.87 32.12
CA ALA A 81 -4.09 2.70 32.98
C ALA A 81 -4.57 2.95 34.44
N GLY A 82 -4.77 1.89 35.22
CA GLY A 82 -5.17 1.99 36.65
C GLY A 82 -6.67 2.11 36.91
N LEU A 83 -7.09 2.86 37.94
CA LEU A 83 -8.51 2.99 38.35
C LEU A 83 -9.28 4.10 37.60
N GLN A 84 -8.59 4.88 36.75
CA GLN A 84 -9.17 6.02 36.04
C GLN A 84 -10.14 5.61 34.91
N THR A 85 -9.94 4.42 34.34
CA THR A 85 -10.82 3.83 33.33
C THR A 85 -11.56 2.67 33.99
N GLY A 86 -12.90 2.74 34.08
CA GLY A 86 -13.72 1.70 34.69
C GLY A 86 -13.52 0.34 34.02
N HIS A 87 -13.62 -0.76 34.79
CA HIS A 87 -13.43 -2.11 34.27
C HIS A 87 -14.40 -2.45 33.13
N ALA A 88 -15.68 -2.10 33.28
CA ALA A 88 -16.70 -2.29 32.25
C ALA A 88 -16.36 -1.51 30.96
N TRP A 89 -15.85 -0.29 31.10
CA TRP A 89 -15.45 0.52 29.97
C TRP A 89 -14.23 -0.07 29.23
N ARG A 90 -13.23 -0.56 29.97
CA ARG A 90 -12.10 -1.30 29.37
C ARG A 90 -12.53 -2.53 28.61
N GLN A 91 -13.41 -3.36 29.19
CA GLN A 91 -13.95 -4.53 28.50
C GLN A 91 -14.66 -4.15 27.20
N ARG A 92 -15.40 -3.03 27.20
CA ARG A 92 -16.06 -2.52 25.99
C ARG A 92 -15.07 -2.04 24.93
N LEU A 93 -13.98 -1.38 25.33
CA LEU A 93 -12.90 -0.98 24.42
C LEU A 93 -12.15 -2.19 23.82
N GLU A 94 -11.88 -3.20 24.63
CA GLU A 94 -11.26 -4.45 24.17
C GLU A 94 -12.21 -5.22 23.24
N ALA A 95 -13.50 -5.28 23.56
CA ALA A 95 -14.52 -5.86 22.67
C ALA A 95 -14.64 -5.09 21.35
N TRP A 96 -14.46 -3.76 21.35
CA TRP A 96 -14.38 -2.99 20.11
C TRP A 96 -13.17 -3.37 19.26
N MET A 97 -12.07 -3.83 19.86
CA MET A 97 -10.92 -4.36 19.14
C MET A 97 -11.10 -5.82 18.69
N ALA A 98 -12.12 -6.55 19.16
CA ALA A 98 -12.33 -7.95 18.81
C ALA A 98 -12.70 -8.15 17.33
N ALA A 99 -12.04 -9.09 16.65
CA ALA A 99 -12.30 -9.43 15.25
C ALA A 99 -13.78 -9.78 15.03
N ALA A 100 -14.39 -9.20 13.99
CA ALA A 100 -15.71 -9.59 13.56
C ALA A 100 -15.64 -10.89 12.74
N GLU A 101 -16.77 -11.59 12.64
CA GLU A 101 -16.87 -12.80 11.85
C GLU A 101 -16.62 -12.48 10.36
N GLY A 102 -15.58 -13.09 9.77
CA GLY A 102 -15.15 -12.81 8.39
C GLY A 102 -13.99 -11.81 8.24
N ASP A 103 -13.49 -11.22 9.34
CA ASP A 103 -12.26 -10.43 9.29
C ASP A 103 -11.06 -11.31 8.92
N ARG A 104 -10.28 -10.89 7.90
CA ARG A 104 -9.10 -11.63 7.42
C ARG A 104 -7.90 -11.55 8.38
N GLN A 105 -7.81 -10.50 9.20
CA GLN A 105 -6.66 -10.28 10.08
C GLN A 105 -7.08 -10.29 11.56
N PRO A 106 -6.32 -10.98 12.42
CA PRO A 106 -6.55 -10.96 13.86
C PRO A 106 -6.18 -9.61 14.47
N THR A 107 -6.66 -9.37 15.67
CA THR A 107 -6.18 -8.26 16.51
C THR A 107 -4.75 -8.54 16.94
N LEU A 108 -3.84 -7.62 16.60
CA LEU A 108 -2.46 -7.69 17.06
C LEU A 108 -2.36 -7.08 18.45
N GLU A 109 -1.55 -7.69 19.32
CA GLU A 109 -1.35 -7.25 20.69
C GLU A 109 0.14 -7.14 20.99
N ALA A 110 0.63 -5.91 21.12
CA ALA A 110 2.03 -5.63 21.39
C ALA A 110 2.18 -4.96 22.77
N PRO A 111 2.90 -5.57 23.72
CA PRO A 111 3.32 -4.89 24.93
C PRO A 111 4.44 -3.90 24.61
N SER A 112 4.31 -2.65 25.06
CA SER A 112 5.32 -1.60 24.87
C SER A 112 5.56 -0.86 26.16
N PHE A 113 6.67 -1.16 26.85
CA PHE A 113 7.15 -0.41 28.02
C PHE A 113 6.08 -0.24 29.13
N GLY A 114 5.37 -1.32 29.46
CA GLY A 114 4.31 -1.30 30.47
C GLY A 114 2.93 -0.90 29.93
N GLU A 115 2.86 -0.42 28.68
CA GLU A 115 1.60 -0.11 28.00
C GLU A 115 1.17 -1.30 27.13
N ARG A 116 -0.14 -1.45 26.96
CA ARG A 116 -0.74 -2.47 26.10
C ARG A 116 -1.29 -1.81 24.85
N VAL A 117 -0.83 -2.23 23.69
CA VAL A 117 -1.28 -1.72 22.40
C VAL A 117 -1.99 -2.83 21.64
N LEU A 118 -3.27 -2.61 21.34
CA LEU A 118 -4.02 -3.45 20.41
C LEU A 118 -4.14 -2.71 19.08
N TRP A 119 -3.89 -3.41 17.98
CA TRP A 119 -3.98 -2.81 16.65
C TRP A 119 -4.70 -3.74 15.68
N ARG A 120 -5.44 -3.10 14.76
CA ARG A 120 -6.08 -3.70 13.60
C ARG A 120 -6.14 -2.70 12.44
N PRO A 121 -6.42 -3.17 11.21
CA PRO A 121 -6.76 -2.27 10.12
C PRO A 121 -7.83 -1.24 10.50
N GLY A 122 -7.51 0.05 10.33
CA GLY A 122 -8.41 1.18 10.59
C GLY A 122 -8.58 1.57 12.07
N ARG A 123 -8.08 0.81 13.04
CA ARG A 123 -8.24 1.15 14.47
C ARG A 123 -7.17 0.60 15.40
N ALA A 124 -6.91 1.32 16.47
CA ALA A 124 -6.00 0.92 17.54
C ALA A 124 -6.52 1.34 18.92
N LEU A 125 -6.12 0.60 19.94
CA LEU A 125 -6.36 0.90 21.35
C LEU A 125 -5.01 0.92 22.08
N ILE A 126 -4.72 2.02 22.77
CA ILE A 126 -3.56 2.15 23.65
C ILE A 126 -4.08 2.22 25.09
N ILE A 127 -3.67 1.29 25.93
CA ILE A 127 -3.96 1.29 27.36
C ILE A 127 -2.67 1.59 28.10
N GLY A 128 -2.57 2.77 28.74
CA GLY A 128 -1.30 3.16 29.35
C GLY A 128 -1.22 4.53 30.01
N ASN A 129 0.01 5.04 30.17
CA ASN A 129 0.28 6.39 30.67
C ASN A 129 -0.02 7.47 29.60
N PRO A 130 -0.80 8.52 29.90
CA PRO A 130 -1.14 9.59 28.96
C PRO A 130 0.07 10.34 28.40
N GLU A 131 1.16 10.46 29.16
CA GLU A 131 2.38 11.15 28.71
C GLU A 131 3.04 10.45 27.52
N ARG A 132 2.93 9.11 27.46
CA ARG A 132 3.55 8.27 26.42
C ARG A 132 2.63 8.00 25.25
N CYS A 133 1.34 8.38 25.36
CA CYS A 133 0.35 8.21 24.30
C CYS A 133 0.81 8.85 22.98
N ARG A 134 1.43 10.03 23.03
CA ARG A 134 1.85 10.74 21.81
C ARG A 134 2.97 10.01 21.08
N GLU A 135 3.97 9.52 21.80
CA GLU A 135 5.10 8.78 21.23
C GLU A 135 4.64 7.47 20.58
N LEU A 136 3.74 6.74 21.25
CA LEU A 136 3.17 5.50 20.72
C LEU A 136 2.27 5.77 19.50
N LEU A 137 1.54 6.89 19.50
CA LEU A 137 0.72 7.32 18.37
C LEU A 137 1.58 7.52 17.11
N ASP A 138 2.75 8.16 17.22
CA ASP A 138 3.62 8.41 16.05
C ASP A 138 4.08 7.10 15.40
N GLY A 139 4.44 6.08 16.19
CA GLY A 139 4.81 4.75 15.69
C GLY A 139 3.64 3.99 15.07
N LEU A 140 2.47 4.04 15.72
CA LEU A 140 1.25 3.41 15.21
C LEU A 140 0.77 4.03 13.91
N VAL A 141 0.88 5.35 13.78
CA VAL A 141 0.53 6.08 12.55
C VAL A 141 1.43 5.64 11.39
N ALA A 142 2.73 5.55 11.62
CA ALA A 142 3.67 5.06 10.60
C ALA A 142 3.36 3.60 10.21
N PHE A 143 3.21 2.72 11.20
CA PHE A 143 2.92 1.30 10.96
C PHE A 143 1.61 1.11 10.20
N ALA A 144 0.52 1.72 10.68
CA ALA A 144 -0.79 1.60 10.06
C ALA A 144 -0.81 2.11 8.62
N TRP A 145 -0.06 3.18 8.33
CA TRP A 145 0.10 3.67 6.97
C TRP A 145 0.75 2.61 6.06
N TYR A 146 1.97 2.16 6.41
CA TYR A 146 2.70 1.21 5.56
C TYR A 146 1.99 -0.13 5.43
N GLU A 147 1.38 -0.63 6.51
CA GLU A 147 0.60 -1.86 6.49
C GLU A 147 -0.64 -1.73 5.60
N SER A 148 -1.35 -0.59 5.63
CA SER A 148 -2.50 -0.35 4.74
C SER A 148 -2.11 -0.38 3.26
N ARG A 149 -0.91 0.14 2.93
CA ARG A 149 -0.41 0.17 1.55
C ARG A 149 0.05 -1.21 1.10
N LEU A 150 0.65 -2.00 2.00
CA LEU A 150 0.92 -3.41 1.73
C LEU A 150 -0.38 -4.15 1.43
N ARG A 151 -1.39 -4.05 2.31
CA ARG A 151 -2.70 -4.70 2.11
C ARG A 151 -3.35 -4.31 0.79
N ARG A 152 -3.33 -3.01 0.46
CA ARG A 152 -3.85 -2.54 -0.82
C ARG A 152 -3.12 -3.18 -2.01
N LEU A 153 -1.80 -3.29 -1.96
CA LEU A 153 -1.02 -3.90 -3.04
C LEU A 153 -1.29 -5.42 -3.14
N GLU A 154 -1.45 -6.10 -2.00
CA GLU A 154 -1.89 -7.51 -1.95
C GLU A 154 -3.28 -7.70 -2.58
N ASP A 155 -4.25 -6.84 -2.27
CA ASP A 155 -5.59 -6.93 -2.83
C ASP A 155 -5.59 -6.60 -4.33
N GLU A 156 -4.82 -5.60 -4.78
CA GLU A 156 -4.70 -5.22 -6.19
C GLU A 156 -4.08 -6.34 -7.04
N THR A 157 -3.04 -7.00 -6.53
CA THR A 157 -2.38 -8.13 -7.21
C THR A 157 -3.24 -9.38 -7.20
N ALA A 158 -3.91 -9.69 -6.08
CA ALA A 158 -4.84 -10.80 -5.99
C ALA A 158 -6.02 -10.64 -6.97
N ALA A 159 -6.57 -9.43 -7.10
CA ALA A 159 -7.67 -9.15 -8.03
C ALA A 159 -7.27 -9.28 -9.50
N ALA A 160 -5.98 -9.20 -9.83
CA ALA A 160 -5.48 -9.34 -11.19
C ALA A 160 -5.20 -10.79 -11.61
N TRP A 161 -5.23 -11.73 -10.66
CA TRP A 161 -4.86 -13.12 -10.92
C TRP A 161 -5.81 -13.83 -11.90
N GLU A 162 -7.12 -13.71 -11.70
CA GLU A 162 -8.12 -14.33 -12.58
C GLU A 162 -8.06 -13.77 -14.02
N PRO A 163 -8.04 -12.44 -14.24
CA PRO A 163 -7.80 -11.89 -15.58
C PRO A 163 -6.51 -12.38 -16.23
N ALA A 164 -5.42 -12.49 -15.46
CA ALA A 164 -4.12 -12.93 -15.96
C ALA A 164 -4.14 -14.39 -16.45
N GLN A 165 -4.93 -15.28 -15.83
CA GLN A 165 -5.08 -16.65 -16.31
C GLN A 165 -5.68 -16.71 -17.72
N ALA A 166 -6.63 -15.84 -18.04
CA ALA A 166 -7.20 -15.74 -19.38
C ALA A 166 -6.18 -15.19 -20.41
N ASP A 167 -5.12 -14.54 -19.96
CA ASP A 167 -4.08 -13.94 -20.79
C ASP A 167 -2.92 -14.90 -21.09
N ILE A 168 -2.88 -16.09 -20.46
CA ILE A 168 -1.86 -17.12 -20.71
C ILE A 168 -1.77 -17.47 -22.20
N GLU A 169 -2.89 -17.47 -22.93
CA GLU A 169 -2.91 -17.73 -24.38
C GLU A 169 -2.04 -16.76 -25.20
N LEU A 170 -1.78 -15.55 -24.67
CA LEU A 170 -0.98 -14.52 -25.34
C LEU A 170 0.52 -14.82 -25.30
N THR A 171 0.95 -15.71 -24.40
CA THR A 171 2.35 -16.17 -24.32
C THR A 171 2.66 -17.29 -25.32
N GLN A 172 1.63 -17.87 -25.93
CA GLN A 172 1.76 -18.92 -26.95
C GLN A 172 1.97 -18.32 -28.35
N LEU A 173 1.96 -19.16 -29.39
CA LEU A 173 2.14 -18.73 -30.78
C LEU A 173 1.08 -17.67 -31.16
N PRO A 174 1.47 -16.43 -31.49
CA PRO A 174 0.52 -15.34 -31.70
C PRO A 174 -0.35 -15.55 -32.94
N ARG A 175 -1.63 -15.18 -32.82
CA ARG A 175 -2.59 -15.15 -33.92
C ARG A 175 -2.91 -13.70 -34.33
N ALA A 176 -3.39 -13.50 -35.55
CA ALA A 176 -3.74 -12.17 -36.07
C ALA A 176 -4.70 -11.39 -35.15
N GLY A 177 -5.65 -12.08 -34.50
CA GLY A 177 -6.58 -11.48 -33.54
C GLY A 177 -5.91 -10.97 -32.25
N HIS A 178 -4.78 -11.55 -31.83
CA HIS A 178 -4.11 -11.16 -30.59
C HIS A 178 -3.46 -9.77 -30.68
N LEU A 179 -3.12 -9.29 -31.89
CA LEU A 179 -2.60 -7.93 -32.08
C LEU A 179 -3.56 -6.83 -31.63
N SER A 180 -4.87 -7.10 -31.63
CA SER A 180 -5.89 -6.16 -31.09
C SER A 180 -5.76 -5.97 -29.58
N ARG A 181 -5.14 -6.94 -28.87
CA ARG A 181 -4.95 -6.94 -27.42
C ARG A 181 -3.63 -6.29 -26.98
N GLN A 182 -2.82 -5.78 -27.91
CA GLN A 182 -1.54 -5.12 -27.58
C GLN A 182 -1.69 -3.98 -26.56
N ALA A 183 -2.72 -3.15 -26.71
CA ALA A 183 -2.95 -2.03 -25.79
C ALA A 183 -3.23 -2.52 -24.35
N HIS A 184 -3.97 -3.61 -24.21
CA HIS A 184 -4.21 -4.27 -22.92
C HIS A 184 -2.91 -4.80 -22.32
N VAL A 185 -2.11 -5.56 -23.09
CA VAL A 185 -0.82 -6.09 -22.61
C VAL A 185 0.12 -4.96 -22.16
N ASN A 186 0.23 -3.89 -22.95
CA ASN A 186 1.05 -2.74 -22.58
C ASN A 186 0.60 -2.08 -21.26
N GLU A 187 -0.71 -1.98 -21.02
CA GLU A 187 -1.23 -1.46 -19.76
C GLU A 187 -0.92 -2.40 -18.59
N GLN A 188 -1.00 -3.72 -18.80
CA GLN A 188 -0.64 -4.69 -17.77
C GLN A 188 0.85 -4.64 -17.43
N VAL A 189 1.75 -4.55 -18.42
CA VAL A 189 3.19 -4.34 -18.19
C VAL A 189 3.43 -3.07 -17.37
N ARG A 190 2.76 -1.97 -17.73
CA ARG A 190 2.85 -0.71 -16.97
C ARG A 190 2.38 -0.90 -15.53
N ARG A 191 1.25 -1.59 -15.34
CA ARG A 191 0.65 -1.83 -14.02
C ARG A 191 1.56 -2.70 -13.14
N THR A 192 2.07 -3.81 -13.64
CA THR A 192 2.96 -4.71 -12.89
C THR A 192 4.29 -4.04 -12.57
N THR A 193 4.81 -3.20 -13.47
CA THR A 193 5.98 -2.35 -13.21
C THR A 193 5.72 -1.37 -12.06
N LEU A 194 4.56 -0.71 -12.05
CA LEU A 194 4.17 0.20 -10.95
C LEU A 194 4.03 -0.54 -9.62
N TRP A 195 3.51 -1.76 -9.63
CA TRP A 195 3.46 -2.60 -8.43
C TRP A 195 4.84 -2.95 -7.90
N ARG A 196 5.78 -3.38 -8.76
CA ARG A 196 7.16 -3.64 -8.33
C ARG A 196 7.80 -2.40 -7.72
N MET A 197 7.63 -1.23 -8.34
CA MET A 197 8.13 0.03 -7.77
C MET A 197 7.51 0.34 -6.40
N GLY A 198 6.21 0.10 -6.24
CA GLY A 198 5.50 0.26 -4.97
C GLY A 198 6.01 -0.71 -3.90
N TYR A 199 6.18 -1.98 -4.26
CA TYR A 199 6.72 -3.04 -3.41
C TYR A 199 8.11 -2.67 -2.88
N THR A 200 9.06 -2.36 -3.76
CA THR A 200 10.45 -2.06 -3.38
C THR A 200 10.53 -0.86 -2.42
N ARG A 201 9.65 0.13 -2.60
CA ARG A 201 9.57 1.26 -1.66
C ARG A 201 9.00 0.85 -0.31
N LEU A 202 7.95 0.03 -0.29
CA LEU A 202 7.30 -0.43 0.93
C LEU A 202 8.17 -1.36 1.77
N GLU A 203 8.82 -2.33 1.13
CA GLU A 203 9.65 -3.37 1.75
C GLU A 203 10.60 -2.76 2.79
N SER A 204 11.36 -1.74 2.41
CA SER A 204 12.35 -1.10 3.27
C SER A 204 11.79 -0.50 4.57
N HIS A 205 10.55 0.01 4.55
CA HIS A 205 9.89 0.59 5.72
C HIS A 205 9.15 -0.44 6.57
N LEU A 206 8.78 -1.57 5.97
CA LEU A 206 8.01 -2.63 6.62
C LEU A 206 8.91 -3.64 7.32
N GLU A 207 10.06 -3.99 6.74
CA GLU A 207 11.04 -4.86 7.38
C GLU A 207 11.71 -4.22 8.61
N LYS A 208 11.84 -2.89 8.61
CA LYS A 208 12.52 -2.14 9.67
C LYS A 208 11.77 -0.87 9.99
N ALA A 209 11.50 -0.66 11.28
CA ALA A 209 10.96 0.59 11.78
C ALA A 209 11.77 1.82 11.28
N PRO A 210 11.09 2.91 10.87
CA PRO A 210 11.75 4.13 10.43
C PRO A 210 12.79 4.66 11.44
N ALA A 211 13.97 5.05 10.95
CA ALA A 211 15.10 5.42 11.79
C ALA A 211 14.89 6.69 12.64
N HIS A 212 13.93 7.54 12.27
CA HIS A 212 13.59 8.76 13.01
C HIS A 212 12.73 8.52 14.25
N LEU A 213 12.17 7.31 14.40
CA LEU A 213 11.38 6.95 15.57
C LEU A 213 12.30 6.65 16.76
N ASP A 214 11.83 6.97 17.95
CA ASP A 214 12.54 6.63 19.19
C ASP A 214 12.67 5.11 19.37
N GLY A 215 13.70 4.66 20.09
CA GLY A 215 13.98 3.24 20.29
C GLY A 215 12.81 2.45 20.88
N ALA A 216 12.03 3.07 21.76
CA ALA A 216 10.85 2.44 22.34
C ALA A 216 9.74 2.21 21.30
N VAL A 217 9.49 3.23 20.50
CA VAL A 217 8.47 3.25 19.44
C VAL A 217 8.86 2.29 18.30
N ARG A 218 10.16 2.22 17.96
CA ARG A 218 10.69 1.23 17.00
C ARG A 218 10.47 -0.21 17.45
N ARG A 219 10.58 -0.48 18.76
CA ARG A 219 10.31 -1.83 19.29
C ARG A 219 8.85 -2.21 19.11
N LEU A 220 7.92 -1.30 19.44
CA LEU A 220 6.48 -1.51 19.18
C LEU A 220 6.23 -1.77 17.69
N TYR A 221 6.79 -0.94 16.82
CA TYR A 221 6.65 -1.09 15.37
C TYR A 221 7.10 -2.47 14.89
N ASN A 222 8.30 -2.90 15.29
CA ASN A 222 8.86 -4.19 14.87
C ASN A 222 8.05 -5.37 15.44
N GLU A 223 7.53 -5.25 16.67
CA GLU A 223 6.66 -6.27 17.26
C GLU A 223 5.35 -6.40 16.47
N LEU A 224 4.72 -5.29 16.11
CA LEU A 224 3.53 -5.28 15.27
C LEU A 224 3.83 -5.87 13.88
N ALA A 225 4.97 -5.52 13.27
CA ALA A 225 5.38 -6.07 11.98
C ALA A 225 5.63 -7.59 12.04
N LEU A 226 6.21 -8.08 13.13
CA LEU A 226 6.42 -9.51 13.36
C LEU A 226 5.08 -10.24 13.50
N GLN A 227 4.16 -9.75 14.34
CA GLN A 227 2.85 -10.37 14.54
C GLN A 227 1.94 -10.27 13.31
N ALA A 228 2.12 -9.25 12.48
CA ALA A 228 1.43 -9.10 11.21
C ALA A 228 2.02 -9.97 10.08
N GLU A 229 3.05 -10.78 10.37
CA GLU A 229 3.76 -11.65 9.42
C GLU A 229 4.22 -10.87 8.18
N VAL A 230 4.67 -9.63 8.37
CA VAL A 230 5.00 -8.71 7.28
C VAL A 230 6.05 -9.28 6.34
N HIS A 231 7.02 -10.02 6.86
CA HIS A 231 8.07 -10.62 6.04
C HIS A 231 7.51 -11.69 5.08
N ASP A 232 6.71 -12.64 5.59
CA ASP A 232 6.14 -13.71 4.78
C ASP A 232 5.13 -13.17 3.75
N ARG A 233 4.38 -12.14 4.15
CA ARG A 233 3.47 -11.40 3.27
C ARG A 233 4.20 -10.69 2.14
N LEU A 234 5.30 -9.99 2.44
CA LEU A 234 6.14 -9.35 1.43
C LEU A 234 6.71 -10.38 0.46
N ALA A 235 7.27 -11.49 0.94
CA ALA A 235 7.79 -12.55 0.08
C ALA A 235 6.71 -13.12 -0.86
N THR A 236 5.52 -13.43 -0.31
CA THR A 236 4.39 -13.93 -1.12
C THR A 236 3.93 -12.91 -2.17
N LEU A 237 3.94 -11.63 -1.83
CA LEU A 237 3.58 -10.56 -2.75
C LEU A 237 4.62 -10.38 -3.86
N ASP A 238 5.90 -10.50 -3.52
CA ASP A 238 7.02 -10.42 -4.46
C ASP A 238 6.91 -11.49 -5.54
N ASP A 239 6.68 -12.75 -5.14
CA ASP A 239 6.45 -13.89 -6.03
C ASP A 239 5.24 -13.66 -6.96
N ARG A 240 4.14 -13.13 -6.42
CA ARG A 240 2.93 -12.84 -7.21
C ARG A 240 3.17 -11.76 -8.25
N ILE A 241 3.88 -10.69 -7.87
CA ILE A 241 4.23 -9.62 -8.80
C ILE A 241 5.15 -10.17 -9.90
N GLU A 242 6.13 -11.00 -9.55
CA GLU A 242 7.05 -11.63 -10.51
C GLU A 242 6.31 -12.45 -11.56
N VAL A 243 5.43 -13.37 -11.15
CA VAL A 243 4.66 -14.20 -12.08
C VAL A 243 3.84 -13.35 -13.05
N LEU A 244 3.21 -12.28 -12.56
CA LEU A 244 2.43 -11.37 -13.41
C LEU A 244 3.31 -10.54 -14.35
N GLN A 245 4.49 -10.10 -13.89
CA GLN A 245 5.46 -9.41 -14.73
C GLN A 245 5.94 -10.32 -15.87
N ASP A 246 6.42 -11.51 -15.55
CA ASP A 246 6.94 -12.48 -16.52
C ASP A 246 5.89 -12.84 -17.59
N LEU A 247 4.63 -13.05 -17.15
CA LEU A 247 3.52 -13.33 -18.06
C LEU A 247 3.36 -12.23 -19.11
N TYR A 248 3.31 -10.97 -18.68
CA TYR A 248 3.02 -9.84 -19.57
C TYR A 248 4.24 -9.35 -20.35
N GLU A 249 5.45 -9.53 -19.82
CA GLU A 249 6.70 -9.33 -20.57
C GLU A 249 6.77 -10.34 -21.72
N LEU A 250 6.57 -11.63 -21.44
CA LEU A 250 6.55 -12.67 -22.47
C LEU A 250 5.44 -12.45 -23.51
N ALA A 251 4.23 -12.07 -23.06
CA ALA A 251 3.14 -11.74 -23.99
C ALA A 251 3.50 -10.54 -24.89
N THR A 252 4.18 -9.53 -24.34
CA THR A 252 4.63 -8.35 -25.09
C THR A 252 5.65 -8.74 -26.16
N ASP A 253 6.64 -9.55 -25.78
CA ASP A 253 7.68 -10.03 -26.70
C ASP A 253 7.07 -10.83 -27.85
N ARG A 254 6.18 -11.78 -27.53
CA ARG A 254 5.49 -12.60 -28.54
C ARG A 254 4.68 -11.76 -29.52
N LEU A 255 3.88 -10.82 -29.02
CA LEU A 255 3.12 -9.93 -29.90
C LEU A 255 4.03 -9.02 -30.74
N GLY A 256 5.15 -8.57 -30.16
CA GLY A 256 6.19 -7.82 -30.84
C GLY A 256 6.80 -8.59 -32.01
N GLU A 257 7.25 -9.82 -31.76
CA GLU A 257 7.80 -10.75 -32.76
C GLU A 257 6.81 -10.96 -33.92
N TYR A 258 5.55 -11.25 -33.60
CA TYR A 258 4.53 -11.48 -34.62
C TYR A 258 4.21 -10.24 -35.46
N ARG A 259 4.19 -9.06 -34.84
CA ARG A 259 4.02 -7.80 -35.56
C ARG A 259 5.18 -7.53 -36.50
N TYR A 260 6.42 -7.81 -36.07
CA TYR A 260 7.60 -7.69 -36.90
C TYR A 260 7.55 -8.65 -38.09
N PHE A 261 7.27 -9.94 -37.85
CA PHE A 261 7.11 -10.96 -38.90
C PHE A 261 6.05 -10.55 -39.94
N ARG A 262 4.91 -10.01 -39.50
CA ARG A 262 3.88 -9.48 -40.42
C ARG A 262 4.34 -8.27 -41.22
N GLY A 263 5.19 -7.43 -40.64
CA GLY A 263 5.82 -6.29 -41.32
C GLY A 263 6.77 -6.78 -42.41
N GLU A 264 7.63 -7.72 -42.08
CA GLU A 264 8.60 -8.34 -42.99
C GLU A 264 7.90 -9.02 -44.17
N LEU A 265 6.88 -9.84 -43.91
CA LEU A 265 6.11 -10.50 -44.96
C LEU A 265 5.41 -9.50 -45.91
N ARG A 266 4.94 -8.36 -45.39
CA ARG A 266 4.35 -7.29 -46.23
C ARG A 266 5.40 -6.64 -47.13
N VAL A 267 6.59 -6.40 -46.60
CA VAL A 267 7.71 -5.85 -47.39
C VAL A 267 8.14 -6.85 -48.46
N GLU A 268 8.23 -8.13 -48.13
CA GLU A 268 8.56 -9.19 -49.08
C GLU A 268 7.53 -9.28 -50.21
N TRP A 269 6.23 -9.29 -49.90
CA TRP A 269 5.18 -9.28 -50.92
C TRP A 269 5.22 -8.02 -51.80
N LEU A 270 5.60 -6.87 -51.24
CA LEU A 270 5.75 -5.64 -52.01
C LEU A 270 6.94 -5.72 -52.98
N ILE A 271 8.06 -6.32 -52.57
CA ILE A 271 9.21 -6.58 -53.45
C ILE A 271 8.81 -7.54 -54.57
N VAL A 272 8.14 -8.64 -54.25
CA VAL A 272 7.65 -9.61 -55.26
C VAL A 272 6.70 -8.94 -56.25
N ALA A 273 5.78 -8.10 -55.79
CA ALA A 273 4.87 -7.36 -56.66
C ALA A 273 5.60 -6.37 -57.59
N LEU A 274 6.62 -5.66 -57.08
CA LEU A 274 7.46 -4.76 -57.89
C LEU A 274 8.24 -5.53 -58.96
N LEU A 275 8.84 -6.67 -58.61
CA LEU A 275 9.57 -7.52 -59.56
C LEU A 275 8.64 -8.08 -60.65
N LEU A 276 7.42 -8.49 -60.29
CA LEU A 276 6.43 -8.94 -61.27
C LEU A 276 5.99 -7.82 -62.22
N LEU A 277 5.82 -6.60 -61.69
CA LEU A 277 5.49 -5.43 -62.50
C LEU A 277 6.61 -5.10 -63.49
N GLU A 278 7.86 -5.09 -63.03
CA GLU A 278 9.04 -4.88 -63.87
C GLU A 278 9.12 -5.94 -64.98
N ALA A 279 8.99 -7.22 -64.62
CA ALA A 279 9.01 -8.31 -65.59
C ALA A 279 7.88 -8.19 -66.63
N ALA A 280 6.68 -7.76 -66.22
CA ALA A 280 5.56 -7.53 -67.13
C ALA A 280 5.82 -6.36 -68.09
N LEU A 281 6.39 -5.27 -67.60
CA LEU A 281 6.78 -4.12 -68.43
C LEU A 281 7.86 -4.51 -69.44
N SER A 282 8.91 -5.23 -69.01
CA SER A 282 9.96 -5.71 -69.91
C SER A 282 9.43 -6.68 -70.96
N LEU A 283 8.46 -7.53 -70.62
CA LEU A 283 7.82 -8.43 -71.59
C LEU A 283 6.97 -7.65 -72.59
N TRP A 284 6.28 -6.59 -72.16
CA TRP A 284 5.50 -5.73 -73.03
C TRP A 284 6.40 -4.97 -74.02
N GLU A 285 7.50 -4.38 -73.54
CA GLU A 285 8.51 -3.73 -74.39
C GLU A 285 9.15 -4.68 -75.42
N PHE A 286 9.19 -5.99 -75.13
CA PHE A 286 9.72 -6.98 -76.06
C PHE A 286 8.70 -7.41 -77.12
N LEU A 287 7.40 -7.25 -76.83
CA LEU A 287 6.30 -7.69 -77.71
C LEU A 287 5.81 -6.58 -78.65
N ASP A 288 6.01 -5.30 -78.30
CA ASP A 288 5.81 -4.13 -79.16
C ASP A 288 7.03 -3.85 -80.06
#